data_AF-A0A945VCU8-F1
#
_entry.id   AF-A0A945VCU8-F1
#
_cell.length_a   1.000
_cell.length_b   1.000
_cell.length_c   1.000
_cell.angle_alpha   90.00
_cell.angle_beta   90.00
_cell.angle_gamma   90.00
#
_symmetry.space_group_name_H-M   'P 1'
#
loop_
_entity.id
_entity.type
_entity.pdbx_description
1 polymer ?
#
loop_
_entity_poly.entity_id
_entity_poly.type
_entity_poly.pdbx_seq_one_letter_code
_entity_poly.pdbx_strand_id
1 'polypeptide(L)'
;IETIARYLGISDNDIRSIKAMFIKDTNSAYQILEISPDVTNDEVKKAYREMAKKYHPDKVSHLGEEVKKAAEEKITMLNAAYEAVKDERGMN
;
A
#
# COMPACT_ATOMS: atom_id res chain seq x y z
N ILE A 1 -20.98 -12.15 -3.51
CA ILE A 1 -19.51 -12.01 -3.62
C ILE A 1 -18.80 -13.32 -3.25
N GLU A 2 -19.41 -14.18 -2.43
CA GLU A 2 -18.92 -15.52 -2.06
C GLU A 2 -18.88 -16.58 -3.19
N THR A 3 -19.44 -16.31 -4.36
CA THR A 3 -19.63 -17.34 -5.39
C THR A 3 -18.44 -17.49 -6.34
N ILE A 4 -17.60 -16.45 -6.49
CA ILE A 4 -16.51 -16.45 -7.48
C ILE A 4 -15.25 -17.17 -6.97
N ALA A 5 -15.08 -17.28 -5.65
CA ALA A 5 -13.91 -17.92 -5.02
C ALA A 5 -13.82 -19.44 -5.24
N ARG A 6 -14.93 -20.13 -5.54
CA ARG A 6 -14.94 -21.60 -5.72
C ARG A 6 -14.37 -22.09 -7.06
N TYR A 7 -14.21 -21.22 -8.05
CA TYR A 7 -13.80 -21.64 -9.40
C TYR A 7 -12.29 -21.72 -9.60
N LEU A 8 -11.46 -21.23 -8.67
CA LEU A 8 -10.01 -21.14 -8.83
C LEU A 8 -9.19 -22.21 -8.08
N GLY A 9 -9.82 -23.12 -7.32
CA GLY A 9 -9.11 -24.23 -6.66
C GLY A 9 -8.11 -23.83 -5.56
N ILE A 10 -8.14 -22.58 -5.08
CA ILE A 10 -7.31 -22.13 -3.97
C ILE A 10 -8.06 -22.40 -2.67
N SER A 11 -7.55 -23.32 -1.86
CA SER A 11 -8.09 -23.65 -0.55
C SER A 11 -7.98 -22.44 0.38
N ASP A 12 -8.99 -22.21 1.22
CA ASP A 12 -9.02 -21.13 2.22
C ASP A 12 -7.78 -21.16 3.16
N ASN A 13 -7.16 -22.34 3.27
CA ASN A 13 -5.92 -22.59 3.99
C ASN A 13 -4.64 -22.11 3.26
N ASP A 14 -4.63 -22.12 1.94
CA ASP A 14 -3.51 -21.57 1.13
C ASP A 14 -3.48 -20.05 1.24
N ILE A 15 -4.65 -19.40 1.20
CA ILE A 15 -4.76 -17.95 1.38
C ILE A 15 -4.21 -17.54 2.76
N ARG A 16 -4.52 -18.33 3.80
CA ARG A 16 -4.01 -18.10 5.16
C ARG A 16 -2.51 -18.37 5.31
N SER A 17 -2.00 -19.42 4.67
CA SER A 17 -0.59 -19.80 4.76
C SER A 17 0.32 -18.85 3.96
N ILE A 18 -0.14 -18.41 2.78
CA ILE A 18 0.51 -17.35 2.00
C ILE A 18 0.47 -16.04 2.81
N LYS A 19 -0.67 -15.67 3.42
CA LYS A 19 -0.72 -14.50 4.31
C LYS A 19 0.29 -14.60 5.46
N ALA A 20 0.39 -15.74 6.15
CA ALA A 20 1.27 -15.90 7.29
C ALA A 20 2.78 -15.83 6.95
N MET A 21 3.18 -16.26 5.76
CA MET A 21 4.57 -16.14 5.29
C MET A 21 4.96 -14.69 4.93
N PHE A 22 3.99 -13.86 4.51
CA PHE A 22 4.21 -12.51 4.00
C PHE A 22 4.01 -11.39 5.05
N ILE A 23 3.49 -11.68 6.25
CA ILE A 23 3.11 -10.65 7.24
C ILE A 23 4.30 -10.03 8.01
N LYS A 24 5.52 -10.57 7.90
CA LYS A 24 6.55 -10.31 8.91
C LYS A 24 7.17 -8.89 8.87
N ASP A 25 7.11 -8.15 7.75
CA ASP A 25 7.73 -6.82 7.65
C ASP A 25 6.92 -5.78 6.84
N THR A 26 6.16 -6.20 5.83
CA THR A 26 5.44 -5.27 4.93
C THR A 26 4.17 -4.66 5.50
N ASN A 27 3.72 -5.12 6.68
CA ASN A 27 2.58 -4.53 7.39
C ASN A 27 2.73 -3.00 7.55
N SER A 28 3.95 -2.57 7.88
CA SER A 28 4.31 -1.15 8.01
C SER A 28 4.12 -0.37 6.69
N ALA A 29 4.47 -0.98 5.55
CA ALA A 29 4.30 -0.36 4.24
C ALA A 29 2.82 -0.20 3.87
N TYR A 30 2.02 -1.25 4.08
CA TYR A 30 0.57 -1.20 3.86
C TYR A 30 -0.11 -0.18 4.78
N GLN A 31 0.33 -0.06 6.04
CA GLN A 31 -0.16 0.98 6.96
C GLN A 31 0.18 2.40 6.50
N ILE A 32 1.39 2.65 5.99
CA ILE A 32 1.79 3.97 5.45
C ILE A 32 0.95 4.34 4.22
N LEU A 33 0.65 3.36 3.37
CA LEU A 33 -0.20 3.51 2.19
C LEU A 33 -1.70 3.59 2.54
N GLU A 34 -2.07 3.45 3.81
CA GLU A 34 -3.46 3.38 4.31
C GLU A 34 -4.30 2.30 3.59
N ILE A 35 -3.69 1.16 3.25
CA ILE A 35 -4.33 0.05 2.55
C ILE A 35 -4.19 -1.25 3.31
N SER A 36 -5.07 -2.21 3.02
CA SER A 36 -4.97 -3.56 3.54
C SER A 36 -3.93 -4.37 2.76
N PRO A 37 -3.15 -5.27 3.39
CA PRO A 37 -2.30 -6.22 2.66
C PRO A 37 -3.09 -7.15 1.71
N ASP A 38 -4.42 -7.27 1.89
CA ASP A 38 -5.32 -8.02 1.01
C ASP A 38 -5.64 -7.34 -0.33
N VAL A 39 -5.33 -6.04 -0.48
CA VAL A 39 -5.75 -5.31 -1.67
C VAL A 39 -5.03 -5.80 -2.93
N THR A 40 -5.65 -5.68 -4.08
CA THR A 40 -5.04 -6.09 -5.36
C THR A 40 -3.92 -5.13 -5.79
N ASN A 41 -3.07 -5.56 -6.71
CA ASN A 41 -1.96 -4.73 -7.23
C ASN A 41 -2.42 -3.41 -7.82
N ASP A 42 -3.59 -3.42 -8.45
CA ASP A 42 -4.22 -2.23 -9.02
C ASP A 42 -4.68 -1.25 -7.93
N GLU A 43 -5.20 -1.78 -6.83
CA GLU A 43 -5.58 -0.99 -5.65
C GLU A 43 -4.37 -0.39 -4.94
N VAL A 44 -3.24 -1.10 -4.83
CA VAL A 44 -1.98 -0.51 -4.31
C VAL A 44 -1.58 0.71 -5.15
N LYS A 45 -1.59 0.58 -6.48
CA LYS A 45 -1.28 1.69 -7.41
C LYS A 45 -2.27 2.84 -7.32
N LYS A 46 -3.54 2.53 -7.06
CA LYS A 46 -4.60 3.54 -6.91
C LYS A 46 -4.43 4.30 -5.60
N ALA A 47 -4.26 3.60 -4.49
CA ALA A 47 -4.06 4.20 -3.17
C ALA A 47 -2.80 5.06 -3.11
N TYR A 48 -1.68 4.58 -3.67
CA TYR A 48 -0.46 5.37 -3.81
C TYR A 48 -0.73 6.71 -4.52
N ARG A 49 -1.47 6.70 -5.63
CA ARG A 49 -1.83 7.92 -6.37
C ARG A 49 -2.75 8.85 -5.56
N GLU A 50 -3.69 8.31 -4.80
CA GLU A 50 -4.57 9.12 -3.95
C GLU A 50 -3.80 9.76 -2.78
N MET A 51 -2.92 9.01 -2.13
CA MET A 51 -2.08 9.51 -1.04
C MET A 51 -1.05 10.54 -1.54
N ALA A 52 -0.42 10.30 -2.69
CA ALA A 52 0.48 11.27 -3.31
C ALA A 52 -0.25 12.60 -3.62
N LYS A 53 -1.51 12.55 -4.05
CA LYS A 53 -2.34 13.76 -4.23
C LYS A 53 -2.72 14.44 -2.92
N LYS A 54 -2.95 13.67 -1.85
CA LYS A 54 -3.31 14.18 -0.53
C LYS A 54 -2.16 14.94 0.13
N TYR A 55 -0.95 14.41 0.01
CA TYR A 55 0.27 15.00 0.57
C TYR A 55 1.08 15.84 -0.43
N HIS A 56 0.57 16.07 -1.65
CA HIS A 56 1.29 16.76 -2.70
C HIS A 56 1.80 18.13 -2.22
N PRO A 57 3.06 18.52 -2.50
CA PRO A 57 3.62 19.79 -2.06
C PRO A 57 2.72 20.97 -2.39
N ASP A 58 2.11 21.00 -3.58
CA ASP A 58 1.14 22.03 -3.98
C ASP A 58 -0.06 22.21 -3.02
N LYS A 59 -0.55 21.10 -2.43
CA LYS A 59 -1.64 21.10 -1.43
C LYS A 59 -1.18 21.46 -0.02
N VAL A 60 0.11 21.43 0.28
CA VAL A 60 0.64 21.80 1.59
C VAL A 60 1.47 23.07 1.56
N SER A 61 1.75 23.61 0.37
CA SER A 61 2.50 24.84 0.14
C SER A 61 1.91 26.04 0.87
N HIS A 62 0.60 26.04 1.10
CA HIS A 62 -0.11 27.13 1.80
C HIS A 62 -0.20 26.93 3.32
N LEU A 63 0.23 25.78 3.86
CA LEU A 63 0.12 25.43 5.28
C LEU A 63 1.38 25.79 6.10
N GLY A 64 2.43 26.29 5.45
CA GLY A 64 3.69 26.69 6.09
C GLY A 64 4.80 25.65 5.99
N GLU A 65 6.02 26.05 6.36
CA GLU A 65 7.25 25.29 6.13
C GLU A 65 7.32 23.98 6.94
N GLU A 66 6.76 23.99 8.16
CA GLU A 66 6.66 22.78 9.01
C GLU A 66 5.76 21.70 8.38
N VAL A 67 4.60 22.11 7.85
CA VAL A 67 3.67 21.18 7.21
C VAL A 67 4.23 20.66 5.90
N LYS A 68 4.96 21.51 5.17
CA LYS A 68 5.67 21.10 3.95
C LYS A 68 6.72 20.02 4.25
N LYS A 69 7.54 20.19 5.29
CA LYS A 69 8.52 19.16 5.72
C LYS A 69 7.83 17.86 6.10
N ALA A 70 6.79 17.92 6.94
CA ALA A 70 6.06 16.73 7.36
C ALA A 70 5.41 15.98 6.18
N ALA A 71 4.90 16.72 5.19
CA ALA A 71 4.33 16.13 3.98
C ALA A 71 5.39 15.51 3.07
N GLU A 72 6.57 16.13 2.97
CA GLU A 72 7.70 15.61 2.19
C GLU A 72 8.25 14.31 2.80
N GLU A 73 8.37 14.25 4.13
CA GLU A 73 8.71 13.03 4.86
C GLU A 73 7.65 11.94 4.65
N LYS A 74 6.36 12.28 4.75
CA LYS A 74 5.25 11.37 4.48
C LYS A 74 5.28 10.81 3.05
N ILE A 75 5.52 11.65 2.04
CA ILE A 75 5.63 11.21 0.64
C ILE A 75 6.84 10.29 0.46
N THR A 76 7.97 10.61 1.09
CA THR A 76 9.16 9.76 1.04
C THR A 76 8.88 8.38 1.62
N MET A 77 8.22 8.32 2.77
CA MET A 77 7.76 7.06 3.37
C MET A 77 6.77 6.31 2.49
N LEU A 78 5.84 7.02 1.84
CA LEU A 78 4.87 6.45 0.90
C LEU A 78 5.55 5.79 -0.31
N ASN A 79 6.57 6.45 -0.87
CA ASN A 79 7.37 5.92 -1.98
C ASN A 79 8.12 4.66 -1.55
N ALA A 80 8.82 4.71 -0.41
CA ALA A 80 9.56 3.56 0.12
C ALA A 80 8.62 2.37 0.42
N ALA A 81 7.45 2.64 0.99
CA ALA A 81 6.41 1.64 1.22
C ALA A 81 5.91 1.03 -0.09
N TYR A 82 5.63 1.86 -1.10
CA TYR A 82 5.18 1.39 -2.40
C TYR A 82 6.24 0.54 -3.09
N GLU A 83 7.52 0.92 -3.03
CA GLU A 83 8.63 0.11 -3.56
C GLU A 83 8.77 -1.23 -2.83
N ALA A 84 8.70 -1.24 -1.49
CA ALA A 84 8.75 -2.48 -0.71
C ALA A 84 7.60 -3.43 -1.08
N VAL A 85 6.38 -2.91 -1.23
CA VAL A 85 5.21 -3.70 -1.67
C VAL A 85 5.38 -4.18 -3.12
N LYS A 86 5.96 -3.35 -3.99
CA LYS A 86 6.20 -3.67 -5.41
C LYS A 86 7.22 -4.80 -5.55
N ASP A 87 8.31 -4.74 -4.78
CA ASP A 87 9.36 -5.76 -4.72
C ASP A 87 8.82 -7.06 -4.12
N GLU A 88 8.12 -6.98 -2.99
CA GLU A 88 7.50 -8.15 -2.35
C GLU A 88 6.50 -8.87 -3.26
N ARG A 89 5.68 -8.11 -3.99
CA ARG A 89 4.68 -8.67 -4.90
C ARG A 89 5.23 -9.04 -6.27
N GLY A 90 6.52 -8.83 -6.51
CA GLY A 90 7.16 -9.09 -7.81
C GLY A 90 6.55 -8.31 -8.96
N MET A 91 5.99 -7.12 -8.69
CA MET A 91 5.42 -6.24 -9.72
C MET A 91 6.54 -5.55 -10.50
N ASN A 92 7.38 -6.26 -11.24
CA ASN A 92 8.44 -5.62 -12.02
C ASN A 92 7.88 -4.86 -13.23
#